data_AF-A0A7C3I7A8-F1
#
_entry.id   AF-A0A7C3I7A8-F1
#
_cell.length_a   1.000
_cell.length_b   1.000
_cell.length_c   1.000
_cell.angle_alpha   90.00
_cell.angle_beta   90.00
_cell.angle_gamma   90.00
#
_symmetry.space_group_name_H-M   'P 1'
#
loop_
_entity.id
_entity.type
_entity.pdbx_description
1 polymer ?
#
loop_
_entity_poly.entity_id
_entity_poly.type
_entity_poly.pdbx_seq_one_letter_code
_entity_poly.pdbx_strand_id
1 'polypeptide(L)'
;MNEQAKSNQLSPQVTDYVTAAARAVLGMVPFAGSLLAELAGTIVPNQRIDRIAKFAEAIESKLSNLEQDFVRSQLTNEHFTDLLEEGMRQAARSLSDERREYIANLIATSLSSEDIEYIESKHLLRILGEINDIEVIWLRFYLVPTIGGDGAFRRKHEGILEPVVATLGAPPEIHEKAALQESYKEHLTQLRLLQHKYRTDIETRLPDFDSFTGEMEVQGYQITPLGRLLLRYVGLADRKE
;
A
#
# COMPACT_ATOMS: atom_id res chain seq x y z
N MET A 1 -60.56 22.06 -8.76
CA MET A 1 -60.44 21.80 -10.21
C MET A 1 -59.24 22.60 -10.69
N ASN A 2 -58.08 21.97 -10.63
CA ASN A 2 -57.30 21.41 -11.75
C ASN A 2 -56.17 22.39 -12.10
N GLU A 3 -54.97 22.11 -11.59
CA GLU A 3 -53.97 21.22 -12.19
C GLU A 3 -53.05 22.02 -13.12
N GLN A 4 -51.82 22.24 -12.66
CA GLN A 4 -50.64 21.78 -13.39
C GLN A 4 -49.44 21.86 -12.46
N ALA A 5 -49.25 20.76 -11.74
CA ALA A 5 -47.96 20.40 -11.18
C ALA A 5 -46.97 20.27 -12.35
N LYS A 6 -46.08 21.25 -12.50
CA LYS A 6 -44.91 21.10 -13.37
C LYS A 6 -44.02 20.01 -12.77
N SER A 7 -44.08 18.83 -13.37
CA SER A 7 -43.12 17.75 -13.14
C SER A 7 -41.72 18.27 -13.42
N ASN A 8 -40.95 18.50 -12.35
CA ASN A 8 -39.51 18.71 -12.44
C ASN A 8 -38.88 17.36 -12.81
N GLN A 9 -38.92 17.02 -14.10
CA GLN A 9 -38.17 15.88 -14.64
C GLN A 9 -36.70 16.30 -14.70
N LEU A 10 -35.96 15.96 -13.65
CA LEU A 10 -34.50 16.02 -13.63
C LEU A 10 -33.99 15.03 -14.68
N SER A 11 -33.41 15.54 -15.76
CA SER A 11 -32.75 14.73 -16.78
C SER A 11 -31.54 14.03 -16.17
N PRO A 12 -31.34 12.72 -16.36
CA PRO A 12 -30.20 12.01 -15.79
C PRO A 12 -28.89 12.63 -16.32
N GLN A 13 -28.03 13.08 -15.42
CA GLN A 13 -26.69 13.58 -15.78
C GLN A 13 -25.82 12.39 -16.20
N VAL A 14 -24.79 12.63 -17.01
CA VAL A 14 -23.82 11.59 -17.44
C VAL A 14 -23.21 10.84 -16.23
N THR A 15 -23.10 11.51 -15.08
CA THR A 15 -22.65 10.94 -13.81
C THR A 15 -23.58 9.85 -13.27
N ASP A 16 -24.88 9.93 -13.54
CA ASP A 16 -25.87 8.97 -13.05
C ASP A 16 -25.74 7.64 -13.79
N TYR A 17 -25.48 7.67 -15.09
CA TYR A 17 -25.21 6.47 -15.89
C TYR A 17 -23.92 5.78 -15.49
N VAL A 18 -22.85 6.56 -15.21
CA VAL A 18 -21.57 5.99 -14.80
C VAL A 18 -21.65 5.39 -13.40
N THR A 19 -22.38 6.03 -12.49
CA THR A 19 -22.64 5.49 -11.15
C THR A 19 -23.49 4.23 -11.20
N ALA A 20 -24.51 4.19 -12.07
CA ALA A 20 -25.34 2.99 -12.28
C ALA A 20 -24.53 1.83 -12.87
N ALA A 21 -23.65 2.09 -13.84
CA ALA A 21 -22.76 1.08 -14.41
C ALA A 21 -21.75 0.56 -13.37
N ALA A 22 -21.16 1.44 -12.56
CA ALA A 22 -20.28 1.06 -11.46
C ALA A 22 -20.99 0.14 -10.45
N ARG A 23 -22.20 0.51 -10.04
CA ARG A 23 -23.03 -0.30 -9.14
C ARG A 23 -23.39 -1.66 -9.73
N ALA A 24 -23.64 -1.72 -11.03
CA ALA A 24 -23.92 -2.98 -11.71
C ALA A 24 -22.69 -3.91 -11.68
N VAL A 25 -21.50 -3.39 -12.05
CA VAL A 25 -20.24 -4.17 -12.04
C VAL A 25 -19.88 -4.59 -10.63
N LEU A 26 -19.91 -3.66 -9.67
CA LEU A 26 -19.58 -3.95 -8.28
C LEU A 26 -20.62 -4.89 -7.66
N GLY A 27 -21.90 -4.74 -7.97
CA GLY A 27 -22.96 -5.65 -7.51
C GLY A 27 -22.83 -7.08 -8.06
N MET A 28 -22.07 -7.29 -9.13
CA MET A 28 -21.75 -8.62 -9.65
C MET A 28 -20.59 -9.30 -8.91
N VAL A 29 -19.79 -8.55 -8.14
CA VAL A 29 -18.70 -9.09 -7.34
C VAL A 29 -19.30 -9.95 -6.22
N PRO A 30 -18.99 -11.26 -6.18
CA PRO A 30 -19.40 -12.14 -5.11
C PRO A 30 -18.98 -11.61 -3.74
N PHE A 31 -19.82 -11.83 -2.73
CA PHE A 31 -19.61 -11.53 -1.31
C PHE A 31 -19.61 -10.04 -0.96
N ALA A 32 -18.74 -9.22 -1.56
CA ALA A 32 -18.62 -7.81 -1.22
C ALA A 32 -19.49 -6.88 -2.09
N GLY A 33 -20.07 -7.38 -3.18
CA GLY A 33 -20.62 -6.53 -4.23
C GLY A 33 -21.70 -5.54 -3.83
N SER A 34 -22.58 -5.90 -2.89
CA SER A 34 -23.58 -4.97 -2.35
C SER A 34 -22.95 -3.84 -1.53
N LEU A 35 -21.96 -4.16 -0.70
CA LEU A 35 -21.21 -3.18 0.09
C LEU A 35 -20.37 -2.26 -0.81
N LEU A 36 -19.70 -2.85 -1.81
CA LEU A 36 -18.90 -2.11 -2.79
C LEU A 36 -19.80 -1.16 -3.63
N ALA A 37 -20.97 -1.63 -4.06
CA ALA A 37 -21.93 -0.84 -4.83
C ALA A 37 -22.56 0.30 -4.02
N GLU A 38 -22.77 0.11 -2.71
CA GLU A 38 -23.28 1.16 -1.82
C GLU A 38 -22.26 2.29 -1.66
N LEU A 39 -20.99 1.94 -1.40
CA LEU A 39 -19.89 2.88 -1.22
C LEU A 39 -19.48 3.59 -2.52
N ALA A 40 -19.69 2.98 -3.69
CA ALA A 40 -19.48 3.64 -4.97
C ALA A 40 -20.35 4.91 -5.16
N GLY A 41 -21.49 5.00 -4.47
CA GLY A 41 -22.37 6.17 -4.52
C GLY A 41 -21.84 7.40 -3.77
N THR A 42 -20.89 7.22 -2.84
CA THR A 42 -20.32 8.31 -2.03
C THR A 42 -18.96 8.79 -2.55
N ILE A 43 -18.30 8.01 -3.43
CA ILE A 43 -16.93 8.22 -3.95
C ILE A 43 -16.96 8.57 -5.46
N VAL A 44 -17.51 9.74 -5.79
CA VAL A 44 -17.41 10.47 -7.10
C VAL A 44 -15.93 10.63 -7.52
N PRO A 45 -15.42 10.73 -8.80
CA PRO A 45 -15.95 10.71 -10.20
C PRO A 45 -15.40 9.55 -11.10
N ASN A 46 -15.73 9.50 -12.41
CA ASN A 46 -15.45 8.41 -13.40
C ASN A 46 -14.11 7.65 -13.26
N GLN A 47 -12.97 8.32 -13.10
CA GLN A 47 -11.66 7.64 -13.00
C GLN A 47 -11.48 6.87 -11.68
N ARG A 48 -12.21 7.23 -10.61
CA ARG A 48 -12.18 6.50 -9.34
C ARG A 48 -13.00 5.22 -9.41
N ILE A 49 -14.05 5.19 -10.22
CA ILE A 49 -14.89 4.01 -10.43
C ILE A 49 -14.08 2.88 -11.04
N ASP A 50 -13.28 3.16 -12.08
CA ASP A 50 -12.38 2.15 -12.68
C ASP A 50 -11.41 1.58 -11.63
N ARG A 51 -10.84 2.44 -10.79
CA ARG A 51 -9.94 2.00 -9.71
C ARG A 51 -10.63 1.15 -8.66
N ILE A 52 -11.86 1.48 -8.28
CA ILE A 52 -12.66 0.69 -7.33
C ILE A 52 -13.03 -0.66 -7.96
N ALA A 53 -13.39 -0.70 -9.24
CA ALA A 53 -13.69 -1.95 -9.95
C ALA A 53 -12.46 -2.87 -9.99
N LYS A 54 -11.30 -2.37 -10.41
CA LYS A 54 -10.05 -3.15 -10.40
C LYS A 54 -9.66 -3.64 -9.00
N PHE A 55 -9.87 -2.80 -7.98
CA PHE A 55 -9.64 -3.19 -6.60
C PHE A 55 -10.59 -4.30 -6.14
N ALA A 56 -11.87 -4.22 -6.52
CA ALA A 56 -12.85 -5.24 -6.22
C ALA A 56 -12.50 -6.59 -6.86
N GLU A 57 -12.09 -6.57 -8.13
CA GLU A 57 -11.59 -7.76 -8.84
C GLU A 57 -10.36 -8.35 -8.14
N ALA A 58 -9.40 -7.50 -7.74
CA ALA A 58 -8.20 -7.93 -7.02
C ALA A 58 -8.52 -8.57 -5.66
N ILE A 59 -9.46 -8.02 -4.90
CA ILE A 59 -9.93 -8.62 -3.64
C ILE A 59 -10.65 -9.93 -3.90
N GLU A 60 -11.59 -9.95 -4.83
CA GLU A 60 -12.36 -11.16 -5.16
C GLU A 60 -11.44 -12.33 -5.50
N SER A 61 -10.46 -12.09 -6.38
CA SER A 61 -9.48 -13.10 -6.75
C SER A 61 -8.75 -13.67 -5.53
N LYS A 62 -8.40 -12.85 -4.54
CA LYS A 62 -7.69 -13.29 -3.33
C LYS A 62 -8.59 -14.01 -2.33
N LEU A 63 -9.85 -13.59 -2.22
CA LEU A 63 -10.85 -14.22 -1.35
C LEU A 63 -11.42 -15.51 -1.93
N SER A 64 -11.31 -15.73 -3.24
CA SER A 64 -11.86 -16.91 -3.93
C SER A 64 -11.37 -18.26 -3.38
N ASN A 65 -10.20 -18.27 -2.71
CA ASN A 65 -9.61 -19.46 -2.09
C ASN A 65 -10.08 -19.70 -0.65
N LEU A 66 -10.87 -18.79 -0.07
CA LEU A 66 -11.41 -18.92 1.29
C LEU A 66 -12.82 -19.52 1.26
N GLU A 67 -13.24 -20.11 2.37
CA GLU A 67 -14.60 -20.64 2.50
C GLU A 67 -15.63 -19.51 2.40
N GLN A 68 -16.61 -19.66 1.49
CA GLN A 68 -17.58 -18.60 1.18
C GLN A 68 -18.40 -18.16 2.40
N ASP A 69 -18.82 -19.12 3.23
CA ASP A 69 -19.62 -18.83 4.42
C ASP A 69 -18.80 -18.11 5.48
N PHE A 70 -17.51 -18.43 5.61
CA PHE A 70 -16.59 -17.69 6.45
C PHE A 70 -16.46 -16.23 5.99
N VAL A 71 -16.19 -15.99 4.71
CA VAL A 71 -16.07 -14.62 4.15
C VAL A 71 -17.35 -13.83 4.38
N ARG A 72 -18.52 -14.44 4.14
CA ARG A 72 -19.83 -13.81 4.40
C ARG A 72 -20.02 -13.44 5.87
N SER A 73 -19.60 -14.31 6.80
CA SER A 73 -19.68 -14.00 8.23
C SER A 73 -18.84 -12.77 8.59
N GLN A 74 -17.64 -12.63 8.01
CA GLN A 74 -16.75 -11.50 8.29
C GLN A 74 -17.24 -10.19 7.70
N LEU A 75 -17.98 -10.21 6.59
CA LEU A 75 -18.64 -9.00 6.05
C LEU A 75 -19.71 -8.40 6.96
N THR A 76 -20.17 -9.15 7.96
CA THR A 76 -21.07 -8.63 9.01
C THR A 76 -20.32 -8.19 10.28
N ASN A 77 -19.01 -8.41 10.33
CA ASN A 77 -18.15 -7.98 11.44
C ASN A 77 -17.80 -6.49 11.27
N GLU A 78 -18.10 -5.68 12.29
CA GLU A 78 -17.87 -4.24 12.28
C GLU A 78 -16.40 -3.87 12.01
N HIS A 79 -15.46 -4.58 12.63
CA HIS A 79 -14.03 -4.30 12.47
C HIS A 79 -13.52 -4.63 11.08
N PHE A 80 -13.99 -5.74 10.49
CA PHE A 80 -13.61 -6.09 9.12
C PHE A 80 -14.22 -5.12 8.11
N THR A 81 -15.50 -4.74 8.30
CA THR A 81 -16.18 -3.78 7.41
C THR A 81 -15.50 -2.42 7.43
N ASP A 82 -15.10 -1.93 8.60
CA ASP A 82 -14.34 -0.68 8.73
C ASP A 82 -12.93 -0.77 8.10
N LEU A 83 -12.23 -1.90 8.22
CA LEU A 83 -10.98 -2.15 7.51
C LEU A 83 -11.16 -2.14 5.99
N LEU A 84 -12.20 -2.81 5.50
CA LEU A 84 -12.53 -2.91 4.07
C LEU A 84 -12.92 -1.54 3.50
N GLU A 85 -13.71 -0.74 4.23
CA GLU A 85 -14.07 0.62 3.83
C GLU A 85 -12.81 1.50 3.70
N GLU A 86 -11.92 1.47 4.69
CA GLU A 86 -10.67 2.22 4.63
C GLU A 86 -9.80 1.78 3.44
N GLY A 87 -9.69 0.49 3.18
CA GLY A 87 -8.92 -0.02 2.04
C GLY A 87 -9.52 0.42 0.71
N MET A 88 -10.84 0.41 0.56
CA MET A 88 -11.50 0.94 -0.62
C MET A 88 -11.23 2.44 -0.79
N ARG A 89 -11.30 3.23 0.29
CA ARG A 89 -11.01 4.67 0.25
C ARG A 89 -9.58 4.95 -0.20
N GLN A 90 -8.62 4.13 0.20
CA GLN A 90 -7.24 4.23 -0.28
C GLN A 90 -7.10 3.77 -1.74
N ALA A 91 -7.73 2.64 -2.11
CA ALA A 91 -7.71 2.12 -3.47
C ALA A 91 -8.31 3.10 -4.49
N ALA A 92 -9.42 3.76 -4.15
CA ALA A 92 -10.04 4.79 -4.99
C ALA A 92 -9.12 6.00 -5.27
N ARG A 93 -8.18 6.28 -4.37
CA ARG A 93 -7.20 7.37 -4.48
C ARG A 93 -5.84 6.95 -5.05
N SER A 94 -5.55 5.64 -5.05
CA SER A 94 -4.28 5.10 -5.56
C SER A 94 -4.06 5.41 -7.04
N LEU A 95 -2.81 5.65 -7.45
CA LEU A 95 -2.47 5.97 -8.83
C LEU A 95 -1.98 4.75 -9.63
N SER A 96 -1.43 3.72 -8.97
CA SER A 96 -0.91 2.50 -9.59
C SER A 96 -1.84 1.29 -9.35
N ASP A 97 -1.81 0.33 -10.27
CA ASP A 97 -2.50 -0.96 -10.10
C ASP A 97 -1.80 -1.80 -9.03
N GLU A 98 -0.46 -1.74 -8.94
CA GLU A 98 0.32 -2.40 -7.88
C GLU A 98 -0.13 -1.97 -6.47
N ARG A 99 -0.40 -0.67 -6.27
CA ARG A 99 -0.89 -0.19 -4.97
C ARG A 99 -2.25 -0.78 -4.61
N ARG A 100 -3.15 -0.98 -5.58
CA ARG A 100 -4.45 -1.64 -5.35
C ARG A 100 -4.26 -3.11 -4.97
N GLU A 101 -3.32 -3.80 -5.63
CA GLU A 101 -2.95 -5.17 -5.30
C GLU A 101 -2.40 -5.31 -3.89
N TYR A 102 -1.56 -4.37 -3.44
CA TYR A 102 -1.04 -4.36 -2.06
C TYR A 102 -2.16 -4.20 -1.02
N ILE A 103 -3.10 -3.28 -1.25
CA ILE A 103 -4.25 -3.07 -0.36
C ILE A 103 -5.14 -4.32 -0.34
N ALA A 104 -5.41 -4.90 -1.51
CA ALA A 104 -6.22 -6.11 -1.64
C ALA A 104 -5.56 -7.32 -0.93
N ASN A 105 -4.24 -7.49 -1.07
CA ASN A 105 -3.47 -8.51 -0.35
C ASN A 105 -3.56 -8.32 1.17
N LEU A 106 -3.47 -7.09 1.64
CA LEU A 106 -3.53 -6.78 3.07
C LEU A 106 -4.89 -7.19 3.67
N ILE A 107 -5.99 -6.82 2.99
CA ILE A 107 -7.36 -7.19 3.42
C ILE A 107 -7.57 -8.71 3.36
N ALA A 108 -7.12 -9.37 2.29
CA ALA A 108 -7.27 -10.82 2.19
C ALA A 108 -6.44 -11.55 3.26
N THR A 109 -5.25 -11.03 3.58
CA THR A 109 -4.38 -11.60 4.62
C THR A 109 -4.99 -11.42 6.01
N SER A 110 -5.68 -10.31 6.30
CA SER A 110 -6.34 -10.11 7.60
C SER A 110 -7.45 -11.12 7.89
N LEU A 111 -8.01 -11.76 6.85
CA LEU A 111 -8.99 -12.85 6.99
C LEU A 111 -8.36 -14.23 7.11
N SER A 112 -7.08 -14.36 6.73
CA SER A 112 -6.38 -15.65 6.68
C SER A 112 -5.42 -15.87 7.86
N SER A 113 -5.07 -14.82 8.60
CA SER A 113 -4.16 -14.90 9.74
C SER A 113 -4.93 -15.29 10.99
N GLU A 114 -4.63 -16.47 11.54
CA GLU A 114 -5.15 -16.91 12.85
C GLU A 114 -4.68 -15.99 14.00
N ASP A 115 -3.59 -15.25 13.80
CA ASP A 115 -2.84 -14.56 14.86
C ASP A 115 -3.01 -13.04 14.93
N ILE A 116 -3.62 -12.39 13.93
CA ILE A 116 -3.61 -10.92 13.83
C ILE A 116 -5.03 -10.36 13.94
N GLU A 117 -5.22 -9.48 14.92
CA GLU A 117 -6.48 -8.78 15.14
C GLU A 117 -6.73 -7.75 14.02
N TYR A 118 -7.99 -7.52 13.67
CA TYR A 118 -8.37 -6.50 12.66
C TYR A 118 -7.79 -5.12 12.93
N ILE A 119 -7.58 -4.78 14.21
CA ILE A 119 -6.95 -3.54 14.66
C ILE A 119 -5.51 -3.41 14.14
N GLU A 120 -4.73 -4.49 14.23
CA GLU A 120 -3.35 -4.53 13.75
C GLU A 120 -3.30 -4.46 12.22
N SER A 121 -4.21 -5.19 11.54
CA SER A 121 -4.34 -5.10 10.08
C SER A 121 -4.69 -3.67 9.64
N LYS A 122 -5.58 -2.99 10.37
CA LYS A 122 -5.89 -1.58 10.12
C LYS A 122 -4.70 -0.67 10.38
N HIS A 123 -3.86 -0.98 11.38
CA HIS A 123 -2.62 -0.23 11.60
C HIS A 123 -1.65 -0.40 10.42
N LEU A 124 -1.45 -1.62 9.92
CA LEU A 124 -0.64 -1.88 8.73
C LEU A 124 -1.19 -1.15 7.49
N LEU A 125 -2.52 -1.11 7.33
CA LEU A 125 -3.15 -0.37 6.22
C LEU A 125 -2.91 1.15 6.32
N ARG A 126 -2.85 1.71 7.53
CA ARG A 126 -2.49 3.12 7.72
C ARG A 126 -1.04 3.38 7.37
N ILE A 127 -0.12 2.52 7.81
CA ILE A 127 1.31 2.60 7.45
C ILE A 127 1.46 2.49 5.93
N LEU A 128 0.78 1.54 5.29
CA LEU A 128 0.79 1.42 3.84
C LEU A 128 0.34 2.73 3.19
N GLY A 129 -0.75 3.32 3.68
CA GLY A 129 -1.28 4.61 3.23
C GLY A 129 -0.31 5.79 3.37
N GLU A 130 0.60 5.74 4.34
CA GLU A 130 1.61 6.77 4.62
C GLU A 130 2.83 6.67 3.69
N ILE A 131 3.24 5.46 3.33
CA ILE A 131 4.37 5.25 2.41
C ILE A 131 3.94 5.27 0.95
N ASN A 132 4.80 5.76 0.06
CA ASN A 132 4.59 5.76 -1.39
C ASN A 132 5.14 4.48 -2.05
N ASP A 133 4.89 4.32 -3.36
CA ASP A 133 5.29 3.11 -4.09
C ASP A 133 6.83 2.96 -4.22
N ILE A 134 7.58 4.07 -4.26
CA ILE A 134 9.06 4.05 -4.26
C ILE A 134 9.58 3.54 -2.92
N GLU A 135 8.97 3.96 -1.82
CA GLU A 135 9.30 3.49 -0.47
C GLU A 135 8.97 2.01 -0.28
N VAL A 136 7.86 1.52 -0.84
CA VAL A 136 7.56 0.07 -0.87
C VAL A 136 8.66 -0.70 -1.60
N ILE A 137 9.16 -0.17 -2.72
CA ILE A 137 10.25 -0.77 -3.50
C ILE A 137 11.55 -0.81 -2.68
N TRP A 138 11.90 0.29 -2.01
CA TRP A 138 13.04 0.34 -1.10
C TRP A 138 12.92 -0.64 0.05
N LEU A 139 11.75 -0.70 0.71
CA LEU A 139 11.51 -1.66 1.78
C LEU A 139 11.68 -3.10 1.29
N ARG A 140 11.14 -3.42 0.11
CA ARG A 140 11.26 -4.75 -0.49
C ARG A 140 12.69 -5.08 -0.92
N PHE A 141 13.47 -4.10 -1.33
CA PHE A 141 14.90 -4.28 -1.60
C PHE A 141 15.67 -4.77 -0.37
N TYR A 142 15.36 -4.23 0.82
CA TYR A 142 16.01 -4.63 2.08
C TYR A 142 15.54 -5.98 2.64
N LEU A 143 14.53 -6.62 2.05
CA LEU A 143 14.13 -7.98 2.40
C LEU A 143 15.20 -9.02 2.00
N VAL A 144 15.80 -8.84 0.82
CA VAL A 144 16.85 -9.74 0.28
C VAL A 144 18.11 -8.91 -0.02
N PRO A 145 18.89 -8.53 1.01
CA PRO A 145 20.00 -7.59 0.87
C PRO A 145 21.26 -8.20 0.23
N THR A 146 21.22 -9.47 -0.19
CA THR A 146 22.39 -10.18 -0.74
C THR A 146 22.78 -9.67 -2.13
N ILE A 147 24.09 -9.60 -2.38
CA ILE A 147 24.64 -9.26 -3.69
C ILE A 147 24.20 -10.32 -4.71
N GLY A 148 23.56 -9.88 -5.80
CA GLY A 148 22.99 -10.78 -6.82
C GLY A 148 21.67 -11.46 -6.41
N GLY A 149 21.19 -11.24 -5.18
CA GLY A 149 19.88 -11.70 -4.73
C GLY A 149 18.75 -10.93 -5.43
N ASP A 150 17.64 -11.61 -5.69
CA ASP A 150 16.41 -11.02 -6.22
C ASP A 150 16.59 -10.21 -7.53
N GLY A 151 17.39 -10.76 -8.44
CA GLY A 151 17.80 -10.05 -9.66
C GLY A 151 16.64 -9.64 -10.58
N ALA A 152 15.52 -10.37 -10.58
CA ALA A 152 14.35 -10.00 -11.37
C ALA A 152 13.69 -8.70 -10.85
N PHE A 153 13.50 -8.61 -9.53
CA PHE A 153 12.99 -7.40 -8.88
C PHE A 153 13.92 -6.21 -9.08
N ARG A 154 15.23 -6.40 -8.85
CA ARG A 154 16.23 -5.34 -9.01
C ARG A 154 16.27 -4.78 -10.43
N ARG A 155 16.21 -5.64 -11.46
CA ARG A 155 16.14 -5.19 -12.86
C ARG A 155 14.84 -4.44 -13.17
N LYS A 156 13.70 -4.91 -12.66
CA LYS A 156 12.41 -4.23 -12.84
C LYS A 156 12.43 -2.80 -12.27
N HIS A 157 13.17 -2.59 -11.17
CA HIS A 157 13.20 -1.34 -10.41
C HIS A 157 14.55 -0.63 -10.44
N GLU A 158 15.38 -0.87 -11.45
CA GLU A 158 16.76 -0.37 -11.54
C GLU A 158 16.82 1.17 -11.43
N GLY A 159 15.95 1.88 -12.14
CA GLY A 159 15.91 3.35 -12.11
C GLY A 159 15.50 3.96 -10.77
N ILE A 160 15.07 3.15 -9.80
CA ILE A 160 14.78 3.58 -8.42
C ILE A 160 15.91 3.14 -7.48
N LEU A 161 16.41 1.92 -7.65
CA LEU A 161 17.34 1.26 -6.74
C LEU A 161 18.81 1.59 -6.99
N GLU A 162 19.15 2.17 -8.13
CA GLU A 162 20.51 2.61 -8.43
C GLU A 162 20.95 3.70 -7.42
N PRO A 163 22.02 3.48 -6.63
CA PRO A 163 22.48 4.46 -5.65
C PRO A 163 22.94 5.75 -6.33
N VAL A 164 22.42 6.89 -5.89
CA VAL A 164 22.84 8.20 -6.40
C VAL A 164 23.97 8.74 -5.53
N VAL A 165 25.21 8.67 -6.03
CA VAL A 165 26.40 9.14 -5.30
C VAL A 165 26.68 10.61 -5.64
N ALA A 166 26.35 11.51 -4.72
CA ALA A 166 26.58 12.94 -4.88
C ALA A 166 27.96 13.36 -4.35
N THR A 167 29.00 13.24 -5.20
CA THR A 167 30.36 13.70 -4.87
C THR A 167 30.42 15.24 -4.78
N LEU A 168 31.45 15.80 -4.11
CA LEU A 168 31.60 17.26 -3.90
C LEU A 168 31.55 18.11 -5.18
N GLY A 169 31.95 17.54 -6.33
CA GLY A 169 31.93 18.22 -7.63
C GLY A 169 30.72 17.87 -8.51
N ALA A 170 29.71 17.17 -7.97
CA ALA A 170 28.55 16.77 -8.75
C ALA A 170 27.64 17.97 -9.08
N PRO A 171 26.91 17.92 -10.21
CA PRO A 171 25.90 18.93 -10.50
C PRO A 171 24.81 18.99 -9.42
N PRO A 172 24.17 20.16 -9.18
CA PRO A 172 23.11 20.32 -8.19
C PRO A 172 21.98 19.28 -8.30
N GLU A 173 21.62 18.89 -9.53
CA GLU A 173 20.54 17.93 -9.80
C GLU A 173 20.86 16.53 -9.24
N ILE A 174 22.14 16.17 -9.13
CA ILE A 174 22.58 14.91 -8.54
C ILE A 174 22.47 14.96 -7.01
N HIS A 175 22.81 16.10 -6.41
CA HIS A 175 22.62 16.31 -4.97
C HIS A 175 21.13 16.26 -4.59
N GLU A 176 20.26 16.89 -5.36
CA GLU A 176 18.81 16.86 -5.14
C GLU A 176 18.24 15.42 -5.23
N LYS A 177 18.65 14.66 -6.26
CA LYS A 177 18.24 13.25 -6.39
C LYS A 177 18.75 12.38 -5.24
N ALA A 178 19.99 12.57 -4.82
CA ALA A 178 20.54 11.86 -3.67
C ALA A 178 19.76 12.20 -2.38
N ALA A 179 19.45 13.48 -2.16
CA ALA A 179 18.65 13.91 -1.01
C ALA A 179 17.23 13.30 -1.00
N LEU A 180 16.57 13.21 -2.16
CA LEU A 180 15.27 12.53 -2.28
C LEU A 180 15.38 11.03 -1.99
N GLN A 181 16.39 10.35 -2.54
CA GLN A 181 16.62 8.93 -2.28
C GLN A 181 16.89 8.66 -0.79
N GLU A 182 17.66 9.53 -0.14
CA GLU A 182 17.90 9.49 1.30
C GLU A 182 16.61 9.69 2.09
N SER A 183 15.81 10.70 1.73
CA SER A 183 14.53 11.00 2.38
C SER A 183 13.59 9.81 2.42
N TYR A 184 13.52 8.99 1.36
CA TYR A 184 12.68 7.79 1.34
C TYR A 184 13.14 6.74 2.36
N LYS A 185 14.46 6.51 2.48
CA LYS A 185 15.01 5.54 3.44
C LYS A 185 14.86 6.04 4.89
N GLU A 186 15.02 7.33 5.10
CA GLU A 186 14.82 7.96 6.40
C GLU A 186 13.35 7.93 6.84
N HIS A 187 12.40 8.21 5.96
CA HIS A 187 10.98 8.09 6.28
C HIS A 187 10.60 6.65 6.67
N LEU A 188 11.08 5.64 5.92
CA LEU A 188 10.92 4.23 6.30
C LEU A 188 11.55 3.90 7.67
N THR A 189 12.62 4.59 8.04
CA THR A 189 13.28 4.43 9.35
C THR A 189 12.48 5.08 10.47
N GLN A 190 11.88 6.26 10.23
CA GLN A 190 10.97 6.94 11.15
C GLN A 190 9.73 6.09 11.46
N LEU A 191 9.19 5.41 10.45
CA LEU A 191 8.08 4.45 10.60
C LEU A 191 8.50 3.10 11.19
N ARG A 192 9.78 2.93 11.55
CA ARG A 192 10.35 1.69 12.08
C ARG A 192 10.18 0.49 11.14
N LEU A 193 10.08 0.73 9.84
CA LEU A 193 10.09 -0.33 8.81
C LEU A 193 11.52 -0.70 8.42
N LEU A 194 12.41 0.28 8.47
CA LEU A 194 13.86 0.10 8.43
C LEU A 194 14.51 0.56 9.75
N GLN A 195 15.75 0.18 9.94
CA GLN A 195 16.62 0.72 10.99
C GLN A 195 18.03 0.93 10.44
N HIS A 196 18.70 1.97 10.94
CA HIS A 196 20.10 2.23 10.63
C HIS A 196 20.99 1.08 11.08
N LYS A 197 21.93 0.73 10.23
CA LYS A 197 23.09 -0.08 10.57
C LYS A 197 24.27 0.87 10.74
N TYR A 198 24.73 1.04 11.96
CA TYR A 198 25.88 1.89 12.24
C TYR A 198 27.17 1.15 11.93
N ARG A 199 28.16 1.91 11.46
CA ARG A 199 29.52 1.44 11.36
C ARG A 199 30.07 1.25 12.78
N THR A 200 30.84 0.20 12.98
CA THR A 200 31.40 -0.15 14.30
C THR A 200 32.86 -0.49 14.12
N ASP A 201 33.70 0.08 14.97
CA ASP A 201 35.11 -0.27 15.03
C ASP A 201 35.28 -1.73 15.50
N ILE A 202 36.10 -2.48 14.77
CA ILE A 202 36.24 -3.93 14.95
C ILE A 202 36.95 -4.27 16.28
N GLU A 203 37.87 -3.42 16.72
CA GLU A 203 38.69 -3.66 17.91
C GLU A 203 37.94 -3.29 19.19
N THR A 204 37.30 -2.13 19.21
CA THR A 204 36.63 -1.55 20.38
C THR A 204 35.15 -1.92 20.47
N ARG A 205 34.53 -2.35 19.37
CA ARG A 205 33.08 -2.63 19.24
C ARG A 205 32.19 -1.42 19.53
N LEU A 206 32.74 -0.21 19.45
CA LEU A 206 31.99 1.04 19.59
C LEU A 206 31.58 1.57 18.21
N PRO A 207 30.44 2.27 18.09
CA PRO A 207 30.07 2.94 16.85
C PRO A 207 31.10 3.98 16.44
N ASP A 208 31.34 4.08 15.13
CA ASP A 208 32.11 5.19 14.56
C ASP A 208 31.25 6.45 14.60
N PHE A 209 31.88 7.60 14.82
CA PHE A 209 31.21 8.90 14.83
C PHE A 209 31.76 9.76 13.69
N ASP A 210 30.87 10.41 12.97
CA ASP A 210 31.23 11.38 11.95
C ASP A 210 31.98 12.55 12.61
N SER A 211 33.18 12.83 12.11
CA SER A 211 34.07 13.84 12.69
C SER A 211 33.55 15.28 12.57
N PHE A 212 32.60 15.53 11.66
CA PHE A 212 32.03 16.86 11.40
C PHE A 212 30.70 17.06 12.13
N THR A 213 29.81 16.06 12.16
CA THR A 213 28.49 16.18 12.80
C THR A 213 28.45 15.68 14.24
N GLY A 214 29.37 14.78 14.61
CA GLY A 214 29.36 14.10 15.91
C GLY A 214 28.25 13.05 16.04
N GLU A 215 27.52 12.74 14.97
CA GLU A 215 26.52 11.68 14.92
C GLU A 215 27.17 10.33 14.61
N MET A 216 26.47 9.23 14.90
CA MET A 216 26.96 7.89 14.56
C MET A 216 27.00 7.71 13.04
N GLU A 217 28.09 7.17 12.50
CA GLU A 217 28.26 6.93 11.07
C GLU A 217 27.32 5.80 10.61
N VAL A 218 26.36 6.13 9.75
CA VAL A 218 25.42 5.17 9.16
C VAL A 218 26.11 4.42 8.02
N GLN A 219 26.29 3.10 8.18
CA GLN A 219 26.82 2.21 7.16
C GLN A 219 25.75 1.77 6.15
N GLY A 220 24.48 1.78 6.56
CA GLY A 220 23.36 1.41 5.69
C GLY A 220 22.09 1.15 6.50
N TYR A 221 21.21 0.32 5.95
CA TYR A 221 19.91 0.01 6.54
C TYR A 221 19.67 -1.49 6.58
N GLN A 222 18.79 -1.90 7.49
CA GLN A 222 18.26 -3.26 7.56
C GLN A 222 16.77 -3.22 7.84
N ILE A 223 16.03 -4.18 7.27
CA ILE A 223 14.60 -4.31 7.49
C ILE A 223 14.29 -4.76 8.91
N THR A 224 13.26 -4.17 9.53
CA THR A 224 12.79 -4.53 10.87
C THR A 224 11.75 -5.66 10.81
N PRO A 225 11.38 -6.27 11.94
CA PRO A 225 10.24 -7.19 11.99
C PRO A 225 8.92 -6.56 11.50
N LEU A 226 8.66 -5.28 11.82
CA LEU A 226 7.47 -4.57 11.34
C LEU A 226 7.51 -4.38 9.82
N GLY A 227 8.68 -4.05 9.26
CA GLY A 227 8.89 -3.96 7.81
C GLY A 227 8.59 -5.30 7.11
N ARG A 228 9.10 -6.42 7.66
CA ARG A 228 8.81 -7.77 7.14
C ARG A 228 7.33 -8.12 7.25
N LEU A 229 6.71 -7.81 8.38
CA LEU A 229 5.27 -8.03 8.61
C LEU A 229 4.44 -7.29 7.56
N LEU A 230 4.73 -6.01 7.32
CA LEU A 230 4.06 -5.22 6.29
C LEU A 230 4.22 -5.86 4.90
N LEU A 231 5.45 -6.19 4.50
CA LEU A 231 5.73 -6.83 3.21
C LEU A 231 4.97 -8.16 3.04
N ARG A 232 4.86 -8.96 4.10
CA ARG A 232 4.08 -10.20 4.07
C ARG A 232 2.59 -9.92 3.84
N TYR A 233 2.03 -8.92 4.52
CA TYR A 233 0.62 -8.54 4.38
C TYR A 233 0.30 -8.00 3.00
N VAL A 234 1.21 -7.25 2.38
CA VAL A 234 1.00 -6.74 1.01
C VAL A 234 1.36 -7.75 -0.08
N GLY A 235 1.78 -8.96 0.29
CA GLY A 235 2.08 -10.06 -0.65
C GLY A 235 3.43 -9.95 -1.35
N LEU A 236 4.40 -9.26 -0.72
CA LEU A 236 5.76 -9.09 -1.23
C LEU A 236 6.81 -9.95 -0.49
N ALA A 237 6.43 -10.66 0.57
CA ALA A 237 7.26 -11.60 1.31
C ALA A 237 6.51 -12.91 1.56
N ASP A 238 7.24 -14.03 1.59
CA ASP A 238 6.66 -15.35 1.87
C ASP A 238 6.19 -15.46 3.33
N ARG A 239 5.15 -16.26 3.57
CA ARG A 239 4.62 -16.52 4.93
C ARG A 239 5.51 -17.46 5.76
N LYS A 240 6.58 -18.02 5.18
CA LYS A 240 7.36 -19.12 5.76
C LYS A 240 8.72 -18.69 6.36
N GLU A 241 9.01 -17.39 6.44
CA GLU A 241 10.22 -16.88 7.10
C GLU A 241 9.97 -16.42 8.54
#